data_AF-A0A7S1ZH59-F1
#
_entry.id   AF-A0A7S1ZH59-F1
#
_cell.length_a   1.000
_cell.length_b   1.000
_cell.length_c   1.000
_cell.angle_alpha   90.00
_cell.angle_beta   90.00
_cell.angle_gamma   90.00
#
_symmetry.space_group_name_H-M   'P 1'
#
loop_
_entity.id
_entity.type
_entity.pdbx_description
1 polymer ?
#
loop_
_entity_poly.entity_id
_entity_poly.type
_entity_poly.pdbx_seq_one_letter_code
_entity_poly.pdbx_strand_id
1 'polypeptide(L)'
;DYHQVVKGECPCKTGLEVNGRNVTVHGLAVEHANEDQVVWNGEGGDVQFYQCELPYDAGPDFAKSGFTGYRVSPDVVSHEAGGMGVYSNFRDHDVKVETAIRHPCPQQVINPYTVKLDNQGMIMSVLNGKGRPAIDQGVPVWL
;
A
#
# COMPACT_ATOMS: atom_id res chain seq x y z
N ASP A 1 13.74 -13.14 -10.92
CA ASP A 1 12.27 -12.98 -10.93
C ASP A 1 11.63 -13.90 -9.92
N TYR A 2 10.67 -13.39 -9.15
CA TYR A 2 9.74 -14.17 -8.34
C TYR A 2 8.34 -14.12 -8.98
N HIS A 3 7.53 -15.16 -8.75
CA HIS A 3 6.18 -15.32 -9.31
C HIS A 3 5.18 -15.75 -8.23
N GLN A 4 4.96 -14.86 -7.26
CA GLN A 4 4.17 -15.16 -6.06
C GLN A 4 2.68 -15.33 -6.34
N VAL A 5 2.14 -14.59 -7.29
CA VAL A 5 0.72 -14.61 -7.65
C VAL A 5 0.46 -15.63 -8.75
N VAL A 6 1.28 -15.62 -9.82
CA VAL A 6 0.98 -16.39 -11.04
C VAL A 6 1.34 -17.87 -10.92
N LYS A 7 2.47 -18.19 -10.28
CA LYS A 7 2.89 -19.59 -10.06
C LYS A 7 2.52 -20.12 -8.67
N GLY A 8 1.97 -19.27 -7.80
CA GLY A 8 1.63 -19.63 -6.43
C GLY A 8 2.85 -20.02 -5.60
N GLU A 9 4.03 -19.47 -5.93
CA GLU A 9 5.27 -19.73 -5.20
C GLU A 9 5.31 -18.79 -3.98
N CYS A 10 5.37 -19.31 -2.76
CA CYS A 10 5.40 -18.51 -1.53
C CYS A 10 4.20 -17.53 -1.38
N PRO A 11 2.94 -17.99 -1.51
CA PRO A 11 1.77 -17.11 -1.39
C PRO A 11 1.69 -16.53 0.03
N CYS A 12 1.46 -15.23 0.10
CA CYS A 12 1.26 -14.49 1.33
C CYS A 12 0.06 -13.58 1.13
N LYS A 13 -1.05 -13.86 1.83
CA LYS A 13 -2.28 -13.07 1.69
C LYS A 13 -2.02 -11.61 2.06
N THR A 14 -1.55 -11.37 3.27
CA THR A 14 -1.22 -10.05 3.84
C THR A 14 0.11 -10.17 4.57
N GLY A 15 1.02 -9.21 4.34
CA GLY A 15 2.36 -9.27 4.92
C GLY A 15 2.39 -8.97 6.41
N LEU A 16 1.57 -8.00 6.87
CA LEU A 16 1.42 -7.68 8.28
C LEU A 16 -0.05 -7.36 8.62
N GLU A 17 -0.57 -8.03 9.63
CA GLU A 17 -1.87 -7.71 10.24
C GLU A 17 -1.67 -7.30 11.71
N VAL A 18 -2.08 -6.08 12.07
CA VAL A 18 -1.92 -5.54 13.43
C VAL A 18 -3.27 -5.41 14.12
N ASN A 19 -3.53 -6.30 15.08
CA ASN A 19 -4.75 -6.32 15.89
C ASN A 19 -4.57 -5.72 17.30
N GLY A 20 -3.31 -5.52 17.72
CA GLY A 20 -2.98 -5.01 19.04
C GLY A 20 -3.22 -3.51 19.18
N ARG A 21 -3.62 -3.08 20.38
CA ARG A 21 -3.77 -1.66 20.73
C ARG A 21 -2.41 -1.04 21.11
N ASN A 22 -2.19 0.23 20.78
CA ASN A 22 -1.00 1.01 21.10
C ASN A 22 0.30 0.38 20.57
N VAL A 23 0.25 -0.17 19.36
CA VAL A 23 1.43 -0.72 18.69
C VAL A 23 2.17 0.42 17.99
N THR A 24 3.47 0.54 18.26
CA THR A 24 4.36 1.47 17.59
C THR A 24 5.36 0.71 16.74
N VAL A 25 5.57 1.17 15.50
CA VAL A 25 6.55 0.60 14.58
C VAL A 25 7.42 1.71 13.98
N HIS A 26 8.73 1.50 14.00
CA HIS A 26 9.70 2.38 13.36
C HIS A 26 10.37 1.63 12.21
N GLY A 27 10.37 2.21 11.00
CA GLY A 27 11.04 1.64 9.84
C GLY A 27 10.33 0.40 9.29
N LEU A 28 9.02 0.48 9.03
CA LEU A 28 8.25 -0.64 8.51
C LEU A 28 8.49 -0.81 7.01
N ALA A 29 8.76 -2.03 6.57
CA ALA A 29 8.78 -2.41 5.16
C ALA A 29 7.96 -3.70 4.96
N VAL A 30 7.01 -3.68 4.03
CA VAL A 30 6.18 -4.84 3.67
C VAL A 30 5.92 -4.82 2.18
N GLU A 31 6.20 -5.92 1.50
CA GLU A 31 6.21 -5.97 0.04
C GLU A 31 5.60 -7.27 -0.50
N HIS A 32 5.02 -7.16 -1.68
CA HIS A 32 4.62 -8.27 -2.56
C HIS A 32 3.63 -9.31 -1.99
N ALA A 33 2.82 -8.96 -0.99
CA ALA A 33 1.67 -9.77 -0.60
C ALA A 33 0.62 -9.84 -1.73
N ASN A 34 -0.16 -10.92 -1.78
CA ASN A 34 -1.17 -11.17 -2.81
C ASN A 34 -2.41 -10.27 -2.65
N GLU A 35 -2.67 -9.73 -1.45
CA GLU A 35 -3.79 -8.83 -1.15
C GLU A 35 -3.29 -7.50 -0.56
N ASP A 36 -3.98 -6.93 0.43
CA ASP A 36 -3.47 -5.76 1.16
C ASP A 36 -2.12 -6.08 1.80
N GLN A 37 -1.14 -5.19 1.64
CA GLN A 37 0.22 -5.45 2.14
C GLN A 37 0.26 -5.34 3.66
N VAL A 38 -0.35 -4.27 4.19
CA VAL A 38 -0.62 -4.09 5.62
C VAL A 38 -2.10 -3.92 5.87
N VAL A 39 -2.62 -4.62 6.88
CA VAL A 39 -3.94 -4.39 7.48
C VAL A 39 -3.76 -4.01 8.95
N TRP A 40 -4.29 -2.85 9.33
CA TRP A 40 -4.22 -2.34 10.68
C TRP A 40 -5.61 -2.19 11.30
N ASN A 41 -5.85 -2.95 12.36
CA ASN A 41 -7.13 -3.03 13.06
C ASN A 41 -7.07 -2.45 14.49
N GLY A 42 -5.86 -2.26 15.03
CA GLY A 42 -5.65 -1.79 16.39
C GLY A 42 -5.74 -0.27 16.56
N GLU A 43 -6.33 0.17 17.68
CA GLU A 43 -6.37 1.57 18.09
C GLU A 43 -5.03 2.08 18.63
N GLY A 44 -4.78 3.38 18.50
CA GLY A 44 -3.59 4.06 19.03
C GLY A 44 -2.29 3.65 18.32
N GLY A 45 -2.38 3.26 17.04
CA GLY A 45 -1.19 2.91 16.25
C GLY A 45 -0.31 4.12 15.96
N ASP A 46 1.01 3.92 15.92
CA ASP A 46 1.98 4.91 15.46
C ASP A 46 3.01 4.24 14.54
N VAL A 47 3.01 4.62 13.26
CA VAL A 47 3.98 4.14 12.27
C VAL A 47 4.87 5.28 11.83
N GLN A 48 6.15 5.15 12.15
CA GLN A 48 7.18 6.11 11.77
C GLN A 48 8.01 5.50 10.65
N PHE A 49 7.78 5.98 9.43
CA PHE A 49 8.31 5.47 8.16
C PHE A 49 7.69 4.13 7.73
N TYR A 50 7.18 4.12 6.49
CA TYR A 50 6.71 2.93 5.81
C TYR A 50 7.15 2.92 4.34
N GLN A 51 7.60 1.76 3.88
CA GLN A 51 7.98 1.47 2.50
C GLN A 51 7.20 0.21 2.05
N CYS A 52 6.70 0.22 0.82
CA CYS A 52 5.97 -0.91 0.28
C CYS A 52 5.94 -0.98 -1.25
N GLU A 53 6.42 -2.07 -1.82
CA GLU A 53 6.21 -2.40 -3.23
C GLU A 53 5.06 -3.38 -3.43
N LEU A 54 4.10 -3.01 -4.29
CA LEU A 54 3.00 -3.90 -4.68
C LEU A 54 3.51 -5.11 -5.47
N PRO A 55 2.83 -6.27 -5.44
CA PRO A 55 3.25 -7.48 -6.17
C PRO A 55 3.36 -7.23 -7.67
N TYR A 56 4.53 -7.51 -8.23
CA TYR A 56 4.81 -7.20 -9.64
C TYR A 56 4.00 -8.03 -10.64
N ASP A 57 3.64 -9.25 -10.24
CA ASP A 57 2.88 -10.21 -11.04
C ASP A 57 1.38 -10.21 -10.72
N ALA A 58 0.91 -9.23 -9.94
CA ALA A 58 -0.53 -9.08 -9.72
C ALA A 58 -1.27 -8.78 -11.03
N GLY A 59 -2.40 -9.46 -11.19
CA GLY A 59 -3.32 -9.23 -12.29
C GLY A 59 -4.37 -8.15 -11.99
N PRO A 60 -5.28 -7.89 -12.93
CA PRO A 60 -6.35 -6.91 -12.78
C PRO A 60 -7.26 -7.14 -11.56
N ASP A 61 -7.37 -8.38 -11.08
CA ASP A 61 -8.20 -8.71 -9.92
C ASP A 61 -7.68 -8.13 -8.61
N PHE A 62 -6.38 -7.78 -8.51
CA PHE A 62 -5.83 -7.04 -7.37
C PHE A 62 -6.52 -5.67 -7.23
N ALA A 63 -6.62 -4.94 -8.34
CA ALA A 63 -7.30 -3.65 -8.37
C ALA A 63 -8.82 -3.78 -8.21
N LYS A 64 -9.47 -4.77 -8.86
CA LYS A 64 -10.93 -4.99 -8.73
C LYS A 64 -11.34 -5.32 -7.30
N SER A 65 -10.49 -6.03 -6.56
CA SER A 65 -10.70 -6.36 -5.15
C SER A 65 -10.44 -5.18 -4.21
N GLY A 66 -9.90 -4.08 -4.74
CA GLY A 66 -9.64 -2.86 -3.98
C GLY A 66 -8.43 -2.97 -3.05
N PHE A 67 -7.54 -3.95 -3.26
CA PHE A 67 -6.33 -4.14 -2.46
C PHE A 67 -5.37 -2.95 -2.61
N THR A 68 -4.62 -2.68 -1.55
CA THR A 68 -3.79 -1.48 -1.41
C THR A 68 -2.48 -1.76 -0.65
N GLY A 69 -1.58 -0.78 -0.59
CA GLY A 69 -0.34 -0.89 0.17
C GLY A 69 -0.63 -0.91 1.67
N TYR A 70 -1.43 0.05 2.15
CA TYR A 70 -1.68 0.19 3.58
C TYR A 70 -3.16 0.44 3.86
N ARG A 71 -3.82 -0.45 4.58
CA ARG A 71 -5.22 -0.33 4.99
C ARG A 71 -5.34 -0.24 6.50
N VAL A 72 -5.92 0.85 6.98
CA VAL A 72 -6.46 0.94 8.35
C VAL A 72 -7.96 0.67 8.30
N SER A 73 -8.43 -0.16 9.22
CA SER A 73 -9.84 -0.55 9.32
C SER A 73 -10.75 0.66 9.52
N PRO A 74 -11.97 0.68 8.92
CA PRO A 74 -12.86 1.85 8.95
C PRO A 74 -13.26 2.34 10.35
N ASP A 75 -13.33 1.42 11.33
CA ASP A 75 -13.75 1.73 12.70
C ASP A 75 -12.63 2.29 13.59
N VAL A 76 -11.37 2.31 13.09
CA VAL A 76 -10.23 2.86 13.85
C VAL A 76 -10.28 4.38 13.86
N VAL A 77 -10.24 4.99 15.04
CA VAL A 77 -10.30 6.46 15.18
C VAL A 77 -8.94 7.09 15.54
N SER A 78 -7.99 6.30 16.03
CA SER A 78 -6.63 6.74 16.36
C SER A 78 -5.59 5.83 15.72
N HIS A 79 -4.89 6.37 14.73
CA HIS A 79 -3.75 5.75 14.06
C HIS A 79 -2.91 6.83 13.35
N GLU A 80 -1.70 7.09 13.83
CA GLU A 80 -0.77 8.04 13.24
C GLU A 80 0.22 7.32 12.30
N ALA A 81 0.52 7.93 11.16
CA ALA A 81 1.39 7.34 10.16
C ALA A 81 2.19 8.43 9.44
N GLY A 82 3.52 8.38 9.53
CA GLY A 82 4.43 9.37 8.95
C GLY A 82 5.38 8.79 7.92
N GLY A 83 5.58 9.47 6.80
CA GLY A 83 6.55 9.08 5.77
C GLY A 83 6.16 7.78 5.06
N MET A 84 4.94 7.76 4.53
CA MET A 84 4.31 6.56 3.96
C MET A 84 4.54 6.48 2.45
N GLY A 85 5.39 5.56 2.00
CA GLY A 85 5.69 5.35 0.58
C GLY A 85 5.15 4.03 0.04
N VAL A 86 4.34 4.08 -1.03
CA VAL A 86 3.84 2.89 -1.73
C VAL A 86 4.20 2.95 -3.21
N TYR A 87 4.84 1.92 -3.75
CA TYR A 87 5.36 1.89 -5.11
C TYR A 87 4.63 0.84 -5.96
N SER A 88 4.47 1.16 -7.24
CA SER A 88 3.96 0.24 -8.26
C SER A 88 5.05 -0.09 -9.27
N ASN A 89 5.13 -1.36 -9.65
CA ASN A 89 6.06 -1.86 -10.66
C ASN A 89 5.49 -3.10 -11.36
N PHE A 90 4.21 -3.04 -11.76
CA PHE A 90 3.51 -4.20 -12.32
C PHE A 90 4.17 -4.64 -13.62
N ARG A 91 4.94 -5.73 -13.54
CA ARG A 91 5.73 -6.28 -14.63
C ARG A 91 4.84 -6.94 -15.68
N ASP A 92 3.85 -7.71 -15.20
CA ASP A 92 3.15 -8.69 -16.05
C ASP A 92 1.81 -8.13 -16.60
N HIS A 93 1.18 -7.17 -15.92
CA HIS A 93 -0.14 -6.64 -16.27
C HIS A 93 -0.26 -5.13 -16.06
N ASP A 94 -1.08 -4.44 -16.88
CA ASP A 94 -1.48 -3.04 -16.64
C ASP A 94 -2.54 -2.97 -15.53
N VAL A 95 -2.09 -2.87 -14.28
CA VAL A 95 -2.95 -2.79 -13.09
C VAL A 95 -3.07 -1.34 -12.61
N LYS A 96 -4.30 -0.89 -12.38
CA LYS A 96 -4.62 0.47 -11.91
C LYS A 96 -5.19 0.42 -10.50
N VAL A 97 -4.31 0.55 -9.51
CA VAL A 97 -4.71 0.53 -8.10
C VAL A 97 -5.37 1.85 -7.75
N GLU A 98 -6.56 1.81 -7.14
CA GLU A 98 -7.37 3.00 -6.87
C GLU A 98 -6.67 4.00 -5.94
N THR A 99 -6.02 3.50 -4.88
CA THR A 99 -5.31 4.33 -3.91
C THR A 99 -4.17 3.55 -3.25
N ALA A 100 -3.08 4.22 -2.89
CA ALA A 100 -1.94 3.61 -2.20
C ALA A 100 -2.24 3.32 -0.71
N ILE A 101 -3.02 4.19 -0.08
CA ILE A 101 -3.31 4.14 1.35
C ILE A 101 -4.81 4.33 1.56
N ARG A 102 -5.41 3.48 2.40
CA ARG A 102 -6.77 3.62 2.91
C ARG A 102 -6.73 3.88 4.42
N HIS A 103 -7.20 5.05 4.83
CA HIS A 103 -7.15 5.48 6.23
C HIS A 103 -8.44 6.21 6.65
N PRO A 104 -9.16 5.79 7.71
CA PRO A 104 -10.42 6.44 8.11
C PRO A 104 -10.24 7.88 8.60
N CYS A 105 -9.04 8.21 9.09
CA CYS A 105 -8.66 9.56 9.54
C CYS A 105 -7.49 10.14 8.72
N PRO A 106 -7.68 10.60 7.47
CA PRO A 106 -6.58 11.02 6.58
C PRO A 106 -5.66 12.11 7.14
N GLN A 107 -6.17 12.95 8.03
CA GLN A 107 -5.43 14.01 8.72
C GLN A 107 -4.35 13.50 9.68
N GLN A 108 -4.37 12.21 10.04
CA GLN A 108 -3.36 11.55 10.88
C GLN A 108 -2.25 10.91 10.03
N VAL A 109 -2.30 11.05 8.70
CA VAL A 109 -1.26 10.58 7.77
C VAL A 109 -0.41 11.76 7.31
N ILE A 110 0.88 11.72 7.62
CA ILE A 110 1.83 12.82 7.36
C ILE A 110 2.84 12.39 6.29
N ASN A 111 3.04 13.25 5.30
CA ASN A 111 3.95 13.03 4.15
C ASN A 111 3.73 11.70 3.40
N PRO A 112 2.50 11.32 3.03
CA PRO A 112 2.28 10.14 2.19
C PRO A 112 2.64 10.43 0.74
N TYR A 113 3.13 9.40 0.04
CA TYR A 113 3.45 9.49 -1.38
C TYR A 113 3.36 8.14 -2.08
N THR A 114 3.32 8.20 -3.41
CA THR A 114 3.41 7.01 -4.26
C THR A 114 4.30 7.26 -5.48
N VAL A 115 4.86 6.18 -6.03
CA VAL A 115 5.73 6.22 -7.22
C VAL A 115 5.39 5.06 -8.15
N LYS A 116 5.44 5.32 -9.46
CA LYS A 116 5.55 4.28 -10.48
C LYS A 116 7.02 4.06 -10.79
N LEU A 117 7.56 2.88 -10.51
CA LEU A 117 9.01 2.63 -10.59
C LEU A 117 9.51 2.50 -12.02
N ASP A 118 8.97 1.55 -12.79
CA ASP A 118 9.42 1.30 -14.16
C ASP A 118 8.27 0.79 -15.03
N ASN A 119 7.78 -0.42 -14.72
CA ASN A 119 6.92 -1.24 -15.57
C ASN A 119 5.49 -0.67 -15.77
N GLN A 120 4.54 -1.55 -16.08
CA GLN A 120 3.16 -1.20 -16.40
C GLN A 120 2.38 -0.78 -15.13
N GLY A 121 1.12 -0.41 -15.34
CA GLY A 121 0.23 -0.04 -14.25
C GLY A 121 0.61 1.25 -13.55
N MET A 122 -0.17 1.58 -12.53
CA MET A 122 -0.05 2.82 -11.76
C MET A 122 -0.89 2.75 -10.48
N ILE A 123 -0.65 3.72 -9.60
CA ILE A 123 -1.51 4.03 -8.46
C ILE A 123 -2.23 5.34 -8.76
N MET A 124 -3.56 5.32 -8.70
CA MET A 124 -4.42 6.41 -9.16
C MET A 124 -4.52 7.56 -8.15
N SER A 125 -4.26 7.31 -6.87
CA SER A 125 -4.26 8.33 -5.82
C SER A 125 -3.38 7.91 -4.63
N VAL A 126 -2.88 8.89 -3.88
CA VAL A 126 -1.99 8.67 -2.72
C VAL A 126 -2.79 8.14 -1.52
N LEU A 127 -3.88 8.82 -1.15
CA LEU A 127 -4.61 8.56 0.09
C LEU A 127 -6.10 8.79 -0.11
N ASN A 128 -6.92 7.73 0.04
CA ASN A 128 -8.38 7.79 -0.07
C ASN A 128 -8.90 8.57 -1.30
N GLY A 129 -8.32 8.36 -2.49
CA GLY A 129 -8.74 9.06 -3.70
C GLY A 129 -8.12 10.45 -3.88
N LYS A 130 -7.32 10.94 -2.93
CA LYS A 130 -6.61 12.23 -3.02
C LYS A 130 -5.18 12.07 -3.53
N GLY A 131 -4.67 13.11 -4.17
CA GLY A 131 -3.39 13.09 -4.90
C GLY A 131 -3.62 12.63 -6.34
N ARG A 132 -2.79 13.14 -7.26
CA ARG A 132 -2.87 12.78 -8.68
C ARG A 132 -2.38 11.33 -8.92
N PRO A 133 -2.71 10.72 -10.06
CA PRO A 133 -2.10 9.45 -10.45
C PRO A 133 -0.57 9.55 -10.62
N ALA A 134 0.14 8.53 -10.18
CA ALA A 134 1.57 8.36 -10.47
C ALA A 134 1.76 7.66 -11.83
N ILE A 135 1.94 8.46 -12.87
CA ILE A 135 2.08 7.99 -14.26
C ILE A 135 3.51 8.07 -14.79
N ASP A 136 4.31 8.99 -14.24
CA ASP A 136 5.68 9.24 -14.68
C ASP A 136 6.64 8.31 -13.94
N GLN A 137 7.55 7.70 -14.69
CA GLN A 137 8.54 6.78 -14.15
C GLN A 137 9.47 7.46 -13.15
N GLY A 138 9.60 6.90 -11.95
CA GLY A 138 10.51 7.36 -10.90
C GLY A 138 10.16 8.71 -10.27
N VAL A 139 9.03 9.31 -10.65
CA VAL A 139 8.62 10.62 -10.13
C VAL A 139 7.65 10.43 -8.96
N PRO A 140 7.99 10.88 -7.75
CA PRO A 140 7.09 10.78 -6.62
C PRO A 140 5.89 11.71 -6.77
N VAL A 141 4.72 11.20 -6.39
CA VAL A 141 3.50 11.98 -6.21
C VAL A 141 3.17 12.05 -4.73
N TRP A 142 3.08 13.27 -4.23
CA TRP A 142 2.76 13.61 -2.85
C TRP A 142 1.29 14.04 -2.72
N LEU A 143 0.77 14.00 -1.49
CA LEU A 143 -0.51 14.62 -1.14
C LEU A 143 -0.33 16.08 -0.67
#